data_AF-A0A3C1G381-F1
#
_entry.id   AF-A0A3C1G381-F1
#
_cell.length_a   1.000
_cell.length_b   1.000
_cell.length_c   1.000
_cell.angle_alpha   90.00
_cell.angle_beta   90.00
_cell.angle_gamma   90.00
#
_symmetry.space_group_name_H-M   'P 1'
#
loop_
_entity.id
_entity.type
_entity.pdbx_description
1 polymer ?
#
loop_
_entity_poly.entity_id
_entity_poly.type
_entity_poly.pdbx_seq_one_letter_code
_entity_poly.pdbx_strand_id
1 'polypeptide(L)'
;MSKLREQMVADLLLRGITSGTQRTYLREVSNLAKYFGKSPEDLSEEEVKEYLVHLMKDRKLSGGTYKYYVSGIKSLYKTTLKREAVVEKIRYPKAKQKLPVVLDLSEVKALFS
;
A
#
# COMPACT_ATOMS: atom_id res chain seq x y z
N MET A 1 2.56 -17.16 -13.98
CA MET A 1 2.03 -15.83 -13.60
C MET A 1 0.51 -15.94 -13.59
N SER A 2 -0.20 -15.38 -12.61
CA SER A 2 -1.68 -15.43 -12.64
C SER A 2 -2.21 -14.36 -13.59
N LYS A 3 -3.33 -14.65 -14.28
CA LYS A 3 -4.03 -13.70 -15.17
C LYS A 3 -4.30 -12.35 -14.49
N LEU A 4 -4.73 -12.39 -13.23
CA LEU A 4 -4.99 -11.20 -12.41
C LEU A 4 -3.74 -10.33 -12.21
N ARG A 5 -2.56 -10.95 -12.05
CA ARG A 5 -1.30 -10.22 -11.86
C ARG A 5 -0.90 -9.46 -13.12
N GLU A 6 -1.06 -10.09 -14.29
CA GLU A 6 -0.75 -9.45 -15.58
C GLU A 6 -1.69 -8.29 -15.87
N GLN A 7 -2.98 -8.45 -15.58
CA GLN A 7 -3.96 -7.37 -15.66
C GLN A 7 -3.57 -6.19 -14.76
N MET A 8 -3.25 -6.45 -13.49
CA MET A 8 -2.83 -5.40 -12.58
C MET A 8 -1.54 -4.70 -13.04
N VAL A 9 -0.57 -5.43 -13.61
CA VAL A 9 0.64 -4.83 -14.19
C VAL A 9 0.29 -3.88 -15.33
N ALA A 10 -0.55 -4.30 -16.27
CA ALA A 10 -0.99 -3.47 -17.39
C ALA A 10 -1.71 -2.20 -16.91
N ASP A 11 -2.63 -2.33 -15.95
CA ASP A 11 -3.36 -1.20 -15.37
C ASP A 11 -2.43 -0.20 -14.68
N LEU A 12 -1.45 -0.69 -13.93
CA LEU A 12 -0.48 0.17 -13.25
C LEU A 12 0.45 0.88 -14.24
N LEU A 13 0.82 0.20 -15.34
CA LEU A 13 1.63 0.79 -16.41
C LEU A 13 0.88 1.92 -17.11
N LEU A 14 -0.39 1.68 -17.48
CA LEU A 14 -1.25 2.69 -18.12
C LEU A 14 -1.48 3.92 -17.24
N ARG A 15 -1.38 3.77 -15.92
CA ARG A 15 -1.47 4.87 -14.94
C ARG A 15 -0.14 5.57 -14.66
N GLY A 16 0.94 5.18 -15.32
CA GLY A 16 2.28 5.78 -15.12
C GLY A 16 2.91 5.48 -13.76
N ILE A 17 2.51 4.38 -13.10
CA ILE A 17 3.08 4.00 -11.81
C ILE A 17 4.50 3.46 -12.00
N THR A 18 5.47 3.93 -11.20
CA THR A 18 6.87 3.53 -11.31
C THR A 18 7.07 2.04 -11.03
N SER A 19 8.06 1.42 -11.68
CA SER A 19 8.35 -0.02 -11.54
C SER A 19 8.60 -0.46 -10.09
N GLY A 20 9.26 0.38 -9.28
CA GLY A 20 9.45 0.13 -7.85
C GLY A 20 8.13 0.09 -7.07
N THR A 21 7.20 0.99 -7.37
CA THR A 21 5.87 1.03 -6.77
C THR A 21 5.03 -0.16 -7.23
N GLN A 22 5.09 -0.52 -8.52
CA GLN A 22 4.42 -1.69 -9.07
C GLN A 22 4.83 -2.97 -8.34
N ARG A 23 6.15 -3.20 -8.19
CA ARG A 23 6.67 -4.37 -7.45
C ARG A 23 6.14 -4.44 -6.02
N THR A 24 6.09 -3.30 -5.34
CA THR A 24 5.56 -3.20 -3.98
C THR A 24 4.08 -3.57 -3.96
N TYR A 25 3.25 -2.98 -4.83
CA TYR A 25 1.82 -3.26 -4.88
C TYR A 25 1.52 -4.73 -5.17
N LEU A 26 2.18 -5.30 -6.18
CA LEU A 26 1.99 -6.70 -6.56
C LEU A 26 2.42 -7.66 -5.43
N ARG A 27 3.50 -7.33 -4.71
CA ARG A 27 3.94 -8.11 -3.55
C ARG A 27 2.88 -8.09 -2.46
N GLU A 28 2.31 -6.93 -2.14
CA GLU A 28 1.31 -6.84 -1.07
C GLU A 28 -0.01 -7.49 -1.44
N VAL A 29 -0.44 -7.41 -2.70
CA VAL A 29 -1.59 -8.19 -3.20
C VAL A 29 -1.32 -9.69 -3.09
N SER A 30 -0.09 -10.13 -3.38
CA SER A 30 0.29 -11.54 -3.20
C SER A 30 0.28 -11.94 -1.73
N ASN A 31 0.68 -11.05 -0.82
CA ASN A 31 0.64 -11.31 0.63
C ASN A 31 -0.80 -11.41 1.15
N LEU A 32 -1.71 -10.55 0.65
CA LEU A 32 -3.14 -10.62 0.94
C LEU A 32 -3.73 -11.98 0.52
N ALA A 33 -3.44 -12.42 -0.71
CA ALA A 33 -3.87 -13.72 -1.22
C ALA A 33 -3.35 -14.88 -0.35
N LYS A 34 -2.08 -14.81 0.05
CA LYS A 34 -1.44 -15.82 0.92
C LYS A 34 -2.03 -15.85 2.32
N TYR A 35 -2.43 -14.71 2.87
CA TYR A 35 -3.03 -14.64 4.22
C TYR A 35 -4.35 -15.40 4.29
N PHE A 36 -5.19 -15.30 3.26
CA PHE A 36 -6.49 -16.01 3.20
C PHE A 36 -6.43 -17.35 2.46
N GLY A 37 -5.34 -17.66 1.76
CA GLY A 37 -5.23 -18.88 0.95
C GLY A 37 -6.16 -18.91 -0.27
N LYS A 38 -6.71 -17.76 -0.69
CA LYS A 38 -7.62 -17.64 -1.84
C LYS A 38 -7.30 -16.45 -2.72
N SER A 39 -7.89 -16.42 -3.91
CA SER A 39 -7.69 -15.32 -4.85
C SER A 39 -8.21 -14.01 -4.25
N PRO A 40 -7.49 -12.88 -4.42
CA PRO A 40 -7.98 -11.56 -4.00
C PRO A 40 -9.34 -11.19 -4.62
N GLU A 41 -9.69 -11.78 -5.76
CA GLU A 41 -10.99 -11.60 -6.40
C GLU A 41 -12.15 -12.24 -5.64
N ASP A 42 -11.89 -13.16 -4.71
CA ASP A 42 -12.91 -13.85 -3.89
C ASP A 42 -13.00 -13.28 -2.46
N LEU A 43 -12.32 -12.18 -2.19
CA LEU A 43 -12.34 -11.55 -0.87
C LEU A 43 -13.52 -10.59 -0.71
N SER A 44 -14.09 -10.58 0.50
CA SER A 44 -15.11 -9.63 0.93
C SER A 44 -14.51 -8.34 1.50
N GLU A 45 -15.36 -7.33 1.73
CA GLU A 45 -14.95 -6.09 2.39
C GLU A 45 -14.40 -6.35 3.81
N GLU A 46 -15.01 -7.30 4.52
CA GLU A 46 -14.65 -7.69 5.89
C GLU A 46 -13.26 -8.35 5.92
N GLU A 47 -12.98 -9.25 5.00
CA GLU A 47 -11.69 -9.93 4.90
C GLU A 47 -10.56 -8.95 4.54
N VAL A 48 -10.81 -8.04 3.60
CA VAL A 48 -9.83 -7.00 3.28
C VAL A 48 -9.58 -6.10 4.50
N LYS A 49 -10.62 -5.73 5.25
CA LYS A 49 -10.46 -4.98 6.52
C LYS A 49 -9.68 -5.76 7.57
N GLU A 50 -9.97 -7.04 7.73
CA GLU A 50 -9.26 -7.91 8.68
C GLU A 50 -7.77 -7.95 8.38
N TYR A 51 -7.40 -8.14 7.11
CA TYR A 51 -5.99 -8.11 6.70
C TYR A 51 -5.32 -6.75 6.99
N LEU A 52 -6.01 -5.65 6.74
CA LEU A 52 -5.48 -4.33 7.07
C LEU A 52 -5.30 -4.13 8.58
N VAL A 53 -6.19 -4.68 9.40
CA VAL A 53 -6.04 -4.68 10.86
C VAL A 53 -4.83 -5.53 11.28
N HIS A 54 -4.63 -6.71 10.68
CA HIS A 54 -3.44 -7.54 10.88
C HIS A 54 -2.14 -6.79 10.56
N LEU A 55 -2.10 -6.03 9.46
CA LEU A 55 -0.95 -5.20 9.09
C LEU A 55 -0.61 -4.15 10.16
N MET A 56 -1.62 -3.60 10.84
CA MET A 56 -1.42 -2.60 11.89
C MET A 56 -1.05 -3.22 13.24
N LYS A 57 -1.80 -4.24 13.69
CA LYS A 57 -1.68 -4.79 15.03
C LYS A 57 -0.52 -5.78 15.15
N ASP A 58 -0.42 -6.69 14.20
CA ASP A 58 0.52 -7.81 14.31
C ASP A 58 1.84 -7.48 13.63
N ARG A 59 1.79 -6.90 12.42
CA ARG A 59 3.02 -6.47 11.71
C ARG A 59 3.55 -5.11 12.13
N LYS A 60 2.78 -4.33 12.91
CA LYS A 60 3.18 -3.02 13.47
C LYS A 60 3.82 -2.09 12.43
N LEU A 61 3.26 -2.05 11.22
CA LEU A 61 3.83 -1.26 10.13
C LEU A 61 3.84 0.24 10.44
N SER A 62 4.84 0.94 9.92
CA SER A 62 4.83 2.41 9.93
C SER A 62 3.62 2.93 9.14
N GLY A 63 3.10 4.10 9.52
CA GLY A 63 1.96 4.71 8.83
C GLY A 63 2.23 4.96 7.34
N GLY A 64 3.48 5.27 6.97
CA GLY A 64 3.89 5.41 5.57
C GLY A 64 3.79 4.08 4.81
N THR A 65 4.41 3.03 5.35
CA THR A 65 4.37 1.68 4.75
C THR A 65 2.93 1.17 4.61
N TYR A 66 2.13 1.31 5.66
CA TYR A 66 0.71 0.93 5.64
C TYR A 66 -0.06 1.69 4.54
N LYS A 67 0.16 3.00 4.40
CA LYS A 67 -0.48 3.81 3.35
C LYS A 67 -0.12 3.29 1.95
N TYR A 68 1.14 2.95 1.70
CA TYR A 68 1.55 2.35 0.42
C TYR A 68 0.85 1.02 0.16
N TYR A 69 0.74 0.15 1.17
CA TYR A 69 0.15 -1.17 1.02
C TYR A 69 -1.36 -1.07 0.73
N VAL A 70 -2.07 -0.21 1.47
CA VAL A 70 -3.49 0.08 1.25
C VAL A 70 -3.72 0.70 -0.13
N SER A 71 -2.81 1.55 -0.60
CA SER A 71 -2.92 2.15 -1.94
C SER A 71 -2.80 1.08 -3.04
N GLY A 72 -1.94 0.08 -2.85
CA GLY A 72 -1.83 -1.07 -3.75
C GLY A 72 -3.09 -1.93 -3.77
N ILE A 73 -3.63 -2.26 -2.60
CA ILE A 73 -4.88 -3.02 -2.46
C ILE A 73 -6.05 -2.25 -3.09
N LYS A 74 -6.17 -0.95 -2.82
CA LYS A 74 -7.18 -0.10 -3.45
C LYS A 74 -7.04 -0.06 -4.97
N SER A 75 -5.81 -0.02 -5.48
CA SER A 75 -5.56 -0.05 -6.92
C SER A 75 -6.07 -1.34 -7.57
N LEU A 76 -5.87 -2.48 -6.92
CA LEU A 76 -6.40 -3.76 -7.39
C LEU A 76 -7.93 -3.73 -7.47
N TYR A 77 -8.61 -3.40 -6.36
CA TYR A 77 -10.07 -3.46 -6.32
C TYR A 77 -10.74 -2.38 -7.17
N LYS A 78 -10.21 -1.16 -7.20
CA LYS A 78 -10.81 -0.06 -7.95
C LYS A 78 -10.54 -0.13 -9.45
N THR A 79 -9.29 -0.41 -9.85
CA THR A 79 -8.89 -0.37 -11.26
C THR A 79 -9.02 -1.72 -11.92
N THR A 80 -8.36 -2.75 -11.38
CA THR A 80 -8.24 -4.06 -12.03
C THR A 80 -9.52 -4.89 -11.91
N LEU A 81 -10.09 -4.99 -10.70
CA LEU A 81 -11.29 -5.79 -10.44
C LEU A 81 -12.60 -5.02 -10.62
N LYS A 82 -12.54 -3.68 -10.70
CA LYS A 82 -13.71 -2.79 -10.80
C LYS A 82 -14.77 -3.01 -9.68
N ARG A 83 -14.30 -3.39 -8.50
CA ARG A 83 -15.10 -3.65 -7.27
C ARG A 83 -14.77 -2.62 -6.19
N GLU A 84 -14.99 -1.34 -6.47
CA GLU A 84 -14.64 -0.25 -5.55
C GLU A 84 -15.32 -0.37 -4.19
N ALA A 85 -16.54 -0.91 -4.13
CA ALA A 85 -17.30 -1.13 -2.89
C ALA A 85 -16.52 -1.90 -1.81
N VAL A 86 -15.63 -2.82 -2.20
CA VAL A 86 -14.80 -3.62 -1.27
C VAL A 86 -13.83 -2.76 -0.47
N VAL A 87 -13.40 -1.62 -1.03
CA VAL A 87 -12.34 -0.77 -0.45
C VAL A 87 -12.77 0.67 -0.18
N GLU A 88 -14.00 1.02 -0.53
CA GLU A 88 -14.54 2.37 -0.43
C GLU A 88 -14.47 2.92 1.01
N LYS A 89 -14.85 2.10 2.00
CA LYS A 89 -14.89 2.50 3.41
C LYS A 89 -13.50 2.53 4.08
N ILE A 90 -12.46 2.06 3.41
CA ILE A 90 -11.11 1.96 3.99
C ILE A 90 -10.48 3.35 4.04
N ARG A 91 -10.24 3.86 5.25
CA ARG A 91 -9.56 5.15 5.45
C ARG A 91 -8.07 4.96 5.74
N TYR A 92 -7.26 5.91 5.29
CA TYR A 92 -5.85 5.96 5.66
C TYR A 92 -5.69 6.47 7.10
N PRO A 93 -4.76 5.92 7.89
CA PRO A 93 -4.42 6.48 9.19
C PRO A 93 -3.87 7.90 9.01
N LYS A 94 -4.18 8.77 9.96
CA LYS A 94 -3.62 10.13 9.99
C LYS A 94 -2.11 10.04 10.14
N ALA A 95 -1.37 10.72 9.26
CA ALA A 95 0.07 10.83 9.39
C ALA A 95 0.40 11.66 10.64
N LYS A 96 1.35 11.20 11.46
CA LYS A 96 1.95 12.04 12.50
C LYS A 96 2.84 13.07 11.79
N GLN A 97 2.49 14.35 11.87
CA GLN A 97 3.37 15.42 11.39
C GLN A 97 4.60 15.48 12.30
N LYS A 98 5.79 15.42 11.70
CA LYS A 98 7.04 15.73 12.39
C LYS A 98 7.34 17.20 12.16
N LEU A 99 7.71 17.91 13.22
CA LEU A 99 8.21 19.27 13.10
C LEU A 99 9.54 19.24 12.34
N PRO A 100 9.79 20.18 11.41
CA PRO A 100 11.07 20.29 10.75
C PRO A 100 12.15 20.54 11.81
N VAL A 101 13.21 19.73 11.77
CA VAL A 101 14.41 19.99 12.55
C VAL A 101 15.19 21.04 11.77
N VAL A 102 15.38 22.20 12.36
CA VAL A 102 16.19 23.29 11.78
C VAL A 102 17.56 23.20 12.42
N LEU A 103 18.60 23.14 11.59
CA LEU A 103 19.99 23.13 12.05
C LEU A 103 20.37 24.53 12.54
N ASP A 104 21.17 24.58 13.60
CA ASP A 104 21.78 25.83 14.04
C ASP A 104 22.98 26.22 13.14
N LEU A 105 23.44 27.46 13.28
CA LEU A 105 24.50 28.01 12.44
C LEU A 105 25.87 27.31 12.63
N SER A 106 26.10 26.72 13.81
CA SER A 106 27.30 25.95 14.12
C SER A 106 27.23 24.55 13.49
N GLU A 107 26.08 23.90 13.54
CA GLU A 107 25.81 22.62 12.87
C GLU A 107 25.97 22.75 11.35
N VAL A 108 25.50 23.87 10.77
CA VAL A 108 25.70 24.15 9.34
C VAL A 108 27.19 24.32 9.02
N LYS A 109 27.94 25.07 9.83
CA LYS A 109 29.40 25.24 9.62
C LYS A 109 30.15 23.90 9.69
N ALA A 110 29.75 23.02 10.60
CA ALA A 110 30.36 21.70 10.75
C ALA A 110 30.10 20.76 9.55
N LEU A 111 29.03 20.96 8.77
CA LEU A 111 28.77 20.16 7.56
C LEU A 111 29.69 20.49 6.38
N PHE A 112 30.28 21.68 6.36
CA PHE A 112 31.11 22.18 5.26
C PHE A 112 32.60 22.33 5.62
N SER A 113 33.00 21.88 6.81
CA SER A 113 34.40 21.83 7.27
C SER A 113 34.97 20.43 7.04
#